data_AF-A0A7K0KDR9-F1
#
_entry.id   AF-A0A7K0KDR9-F1
#
_cell.length_a   1.000
_cell.length_b   1.000
_cell.length_c   1.000
_cell.angle_alpha   90.00
_cell.angle_beta   90.00
_cell.angle_gamma   90.00
#
_symmetry.space_group_name_H-M   'P 1'
#
loop_
_entity.id
_entity.type
_entity.pdbx_description
1 polymer ?
#
loop_
_entity_poly.entity_id
_entity_poly.type
_entity_poly.pdbx_seq_one_letter_code
_entity_poly.pdbx_strand_id
1 'polypeptide(L)'
;MEFELIAKTFMGLEPVLAQELTQLGANNVQIGRRMVSFTGDKEMMYRANFQLHTAIRILKPIKHFKASSAEDVYTEVQKIDWSQYILEGKTFSVDTVVYSDDFRNSRFVTYKVKDAIVDQFREKTGKRPNISVANPDIRLHIHIANDDATIALDSSGESLHRRGYRQESVEAPLNEVLAAGMILMTGWKGDCDFIDPMCGSGTILIEAALIARNISPGVFRKEFAFEKWPDFDQNLFDEIYNDDSQEREFPYHIYGYDIDMKAVNTARLNVKAAGLSKEITVEQQDFKNFKKPEQKSIIVTNPPYGERISTPNLLGTYRMIGERLKNAFGGNEAWILSYREECFEQIGLKPSLKIPLYNGSLECEFRKYVLFDGKMKDFRSEGGIVKTDEEKREMAQKHRFKKNREFKQRLEEEESNEEGDIRSFKFHSFPAPGTRSQRRFGDDDFKGRRRGGDDFKSRRDDDDHKGRRRGDDFKNRRRGDDFRGRSDRGNRRGSDKFGKNRRFEDED
;
A
#
# COMPACT_ATOMS: atom_id res chain seq x y z
N MET A 1 -3.83 29.03 6.09
CA MET A 1 -2.95 29.54 5.02
C MET A 1 -2.73 28.39 4.06
N GLU A 2 -3.02 28.60 2.78
CA GLU A 2 -2.82 27.56 1.76
C GLU A 2 -1.34 27.45 1.37
N PHE A 3 -0.93 26.26 0.99
CA PHE A 3 0.41 25.95 0.50
C PHE A 3 0.34 24.86 -0.58
N GLU A 4 1.44 24.73 -1.33
CA GLU A 4 1.59 23.70 -2.35
C GLU A 4 1.76 22.30 -1.73
N LEU A 5 1.18 21.32 -2.39
CA LEU A 5 1.28 19.90 -2.09
C LEU A 5 1.49 19.10 -3.38
N ILE A 6 2.24 18.00 -3.26
CA ILE A 6 2.49 17.07 -4.37
C ILE A 6 2.10 15.67 -3.91
N ALA A 7 1.11 15.07 -4.57
CA ALA A 7 0.76 13.68 -4.39
C ALA A 7 1.44 12.82 -5.47
N LYS A 8 2.30 11.88 -5.06
CA LYS A 8 2.93 10.92 -5.98
C LYS A 8 2.02 9.72 -6.22
N THR A 9 2.03 9.17 -7.43
CA THR A 9 1.27 7.97 -7.81
C THR A 9 1.99 7.15 -8.89
N PHE A 10 1.41 6.01 -9.29
CA PHE A 10 1.93 5.23 -10.41
C PHE A 10 1.61 5.88 -11.74
N MET A 11 2.44 5.59 -12.74
CA MET A 11 2.19 6.04 -14.11
C MET A 11 0.89 5.45 -14.64
N GLY A 12 0.03 6.31 -15.18
CA GLY A 12 -1.31 5.98 -15.65
C GLY A 12 -2.41 6.29 -14.62
N LEU A 13 -2.08 6.41 -13.33
CA LEU A 13 -3.07 6.71 -12.28
C LEU A 13 -3.23 8.20 -12.00
N GLU A 14 -2.43 9.07 -12.62
CA GLU A 14 -2.45 10.51 -12.37
C GLU A 14 -3.84 11.15 -12.61
N PRO A 15 -4.60 10.78 -13.66
CA PRO A 15 -5.96 11.29 -13.84
C PRO A 15 -6.93 10.85 -12.74
N VAL A 16 -6.77 9.61 -12.23
CA VAL A 16 -7.62 9.07 -11.15
C VAL A 16 -7.33 9.81 -9.85
N LEU A 17 -6.04 9.99 -9.53
CA LEU A 17 -5.62 10.74 -8.35
C LEU A 17 -6.09 12.20 -8.39
N ALA A 18 -6.01 12.85 -9.57
CA ALA A 18 -6.50 14.22 -9.73
C ALA A 18 -8.02 14.31 -9.49
N GLN A 19 -8.78 13.29 -9.91
CA GLN A 19 -10.20 13.22 -9.64
C GLN A 19 -10.50 13.04 -8.14
N GLU A 20 -9.77 12.16 -7.44
CA GLU A 20 -9.90 12.01 -5.98
C GLU A 20 -9.59 13.33 -5.26
N LEU A 21 -8.49 14.00 -5.60
CA LEU A 21 -8.11 15.29 -5.02
C LEU A 21 -9.18 16.36 -5.24
N THR A 22 -9.74 16.42 -6.45
CA THR A 22 -10.83 17.36 -6.76
C THR A 22 -12.08 17.08 -5.92
N GLN A 23 -12.42 15.80 -5.71
CA GLN A 23 -13.55 15.39 -4.87
C GLN A 23 -13.33 15.71 -3.39
N LEU A 24 -12.08 15.65 -2.90
CA LEU A 24 -11.72 16.08 -1.55
C LEU A 24 -11.71 17.61 -1.37
N GLY A 25 -11.88 18.38 -2.45
CA GLY A 25 -11.90 19.85 -2.40
C GLY A 25 -10.52 20.51 -2.57
N ALA A 26 -9.54 19.81 -3.12
CA ALA A 26 -8.23 20.39 -3.42
C ALA A 26 -8.31 21.49 -4.49
N ASN A 27 -7.52 22.55 -4.30
CA ASN A 27 -7.42 23.66 -5.23
C ASN A 27 -6.27 23.47 -6.23
N ASN A 28 -6.33 24.13 -7.40
CA ASN A 28 -5.25 24.17 -8.39
C ASN A 28 -4.67 22.79 -8.79
N VAL A 29 -5.53 21.79 -8.94
CA VAL A 29 -5.12 20.42 -9.28
C VAL A 29 -4.49 20.36 -10.67
N GLN A 30 -3.22 19.95 -10.75
CA GLN A 30 -2.45 19.84 -11.98
C GLN A 30 -1.80 18.46 -12.11
N ILE A 31 -2.12 17.78 -13.20
CA ILE A 31 -1.55 16.47 -13.52
C ILE A 31 -0.12 16.66 -14.05
N GLY A 32 0.83 15.98 -13.43
CA GLY A 32 2.18 15.81 -13.96
C GLY A 32 2.47 14.33 -14.26
N ARG A 33 3.77 14.02 -14.40
CA ARG A 33 4.22 12.65 -14.60
C ARG A 33 4.38 11.95 -13.26
N ARG A 34 3.65 10.85 -13.04
CA ARG A 34 3.64 10.07 -11.78
C ARG A 34 3.29 10.90 -10.54
N MET A 35 2.64 12.05 -10.72
CA MET A 35 2.29 12.96 -9.65
C MET A 35 1.14 13.88 -10.02
N VAL A 36 0.50 14.44 -9.00
CA VAL A 36 -0.48 15.51 -9.11
C VAL A 36 -0.09 16.59 -8.10
N SER A 37 0.11 17.83 -8.57
CA SER A 37 0.30 18.99 -7.69
C SER A 37 -1.03 19.66 -7.44
N PHE A 38 -1.18 20.23 -6.24
CA PHE A 38 -2.40 20.91 -5.81
C PHE A 38 -2.06 21.87 -4.68
N THR A 39 -3.00 22.76 -4.35
CA THR A 39 -2.89 23.64 -3.19
C THR A 39 -3.97 23.30 -2.17
N GLY A 40 -3.64 23.47 -0.90
CA GLY A 40 -4.55 23.24 0.20
C GLY A 40 -3.96 23.75 1.51
N ASP A 41 -4.75 23.71 2.56
CA ASP A 41 -4.30 24.03 3.90
C ASP A 41 -3.85 22.76 4.66
N LYS A 42 -3.70 22.89 5.97
CA LYS A 42 -3.30 21.80 6.86
C LYS A 42 -4.33 20.67 6.89
N GLU A 43 -5.62 21.00 6.89
CA GLU A 43 -6.70 20.01 6.87
C GLU A 43 -6.62 19.19 5.57
N MET A 44 -6.48 19.87 4.42
CA MET A 44 -6.33 19.19 3.13
C MET A 44 -5.12 18.25 3.10
N MET A 45 -3.98 18.64 3.69
CA MET A 45 -2.81 17.74 3.79
C MET A 45 -3.09 16.48 4.61
N TYR A 46 -3.79 16.62 5.75
CA TYR A 46 -4.17 15.49 6.59
C TYR A 46 -5.18 14.58 5.87
N ARG A 47 -6.23 15.16 5.28
CA ARG A 47 -7.21 14.44 4.45
C ARG A 47 -6.56 13.73 3.28
N ALA A 48 -5.62 14.36 2.58
CA ALA A 48 -4.92 13.72 1.46
C ALA A 48 -4.14 12.46 1.90
N ASN A 49 -3.49 12.48 3.06
CA ASN A 49 -2.80 11.30 3.60
C ASN A 49 -3.78 10.21 4.06
N PHE A 50 -4.90 10.62 4.65
CA PHE A 50 -5.84 9.71 5.28
C PHE A 50 -6.83 9.07 4.29
N GLN A 51 -7.30 9.83 3.31
CA GLN A 51 -8.46 9.48 2.48
C GLN A 51 -8.11 9.03 1.06
N LEU A 52 -6.94 9.39 0.51
CA LEU A 52 -6.59 9.05 -0.88
C LEU A 52 -6.26 7.57 -1.07
N HIS A 53 -6.93 6.93 -2.02
CA HIS A 53 -6.69 5.53 -2.37
C HIS A 53 -5.56 5.39 -3.39
N THR A 54 -5.37 6.36 -4.30
CA THR A 54 -4.38 6.22 -5.37
C THR A 54 -3.07 7.00 -5.15
N ALA A 55 -2.89 7.63 -4.00
CA ALA A 55 -1.63 8.29 -3.63
C ALA A 55 -0.63 7.29 -3.01
N ILE A 56 0.65 7.45 -3.34
CA ILE A 56 1.79 6.70 -2.77
C ILE A 56 2.44 7.49 -1.63
N ARG A 57 2.52 8.82 -1.77
CA ARG A 57 3.07 9.78 -0.80
C ARG A 57 2.48 11.17 -1.04
N ILE A 58 2.38 11.97 0.02
CA ILE A 58 2.03 13.39 -0.01
C ILE A 58 3.22 14.21 0.48
N LEU A 59 3.74 15.06 -0.38
CA LEU A 59 4.90 15.92 -0.12
C LEU A 59 4.44 17.37 0.02
N LYS A 60 5.03 18.10 0.96
CA LYS A 60 4.86 19.54 1.14
C LYS A 60 6.15 20.26 0.75
N PRO A 61 6.26 20.82 -0.47
CA PRO A 61 7.38 21.66 -0.86
C PRO A 61 7.62 22.78 0.15
N ILE A 62 8.88 22.97 0.53
CA ILE A 62 9.29 24.06 1.44
C ILE A 62 10.21 25.07 0.73
N LYS A 63 10.87 24.67 -0.36
CA LYS A 63 11.67 25.57 -1.19
C LYS A 63 11.85 25.01 -2.60
N HIS A 64 11.68 25.90 -3.59
CA HIS A 64 12.09 25.70 -4.97
C HIS A 64 13.33 26.55 -5.26
N PHE A 65 14.29 26.01 -5.99
CA PHE A 65 15.52 26.71 -6.35
C PHE A 65 16.13 26.10 -7.61
N LYS A 66 17.04 26.85 -8.24
CA LYS A 66 17.88 26.34 -9.32
C LYS A 66 19.19 25.82 -8.75
N ALA A 67 19.66 24.69 -9.25
CA ALA A 67 20.98 24.16 -8.92
C ALA A 67 21.53 23.41 -10.13
N SER A 68 22.78 23.69 -10.50
CA SER A 68 23.52 22.93 -11.53
C SER A 68 24.70 22.16 -10.95
N SER A 69 24.99 22.35 -9.66
CA SER A 69 26.00 21.62 -8.92
C SER A 69 25.52 21.25 -7.51
N ALA A 70 26.22 20.30 -6.88
CA ALA A 70 25.88 19.89 -5.52
C ALA A 70 26.26 20.96 -4.48
N GLU A 71 27.20 21.83 -4.80
CA GLU A 71 27.57 23.03 -4.05
C GLU A 71 26.44 24.07 -4.07
N ASP A 72 25.74 24.23 -5.21
CA ASP A 72 24.54 25.07 -5.28
C ASP A 72 23.44 24.51 -4.38
N VAL A 73 23.22 23.18 -4.41
CA VAL A 73 22.27 22.51 -3.51
C VAL A 73 22.64 22.79 -2.05
N TYR A 74 23.91 22.62 -1.66
CA TYR A 74 24.36 22.93 -0.30
C TYR A 74 24.04 24.37 0.08
N THR A 75 24.40 25.33 -0.79
CA THR A 75 24.21 26.76 -0.56
C THR A 75 22.74 27.14 -0.43
N GLU A 76 21.87 26.57 -1.27
CA GLU A 76 20.43 26.84 -1.22
C GLU A 76 19.74 26.18 -0.02
N VAL A 77 20.17 24.98 0.38
CA VAL A 77 19.67 24.26 1.56
C VAL A 77 20.10 24.97 2.85
N GLN A 78 21.30 25.54 2.91
CA GLN A 78 21.79 26.33 4.03
C GLN A 78 20.95 27.59 4.31
N LYS A 79 20.25 28.13 3.31
CA LYS A 79 19.39 29.33 3.48
C LYS A 79 18.07 29.02 4.19
N ILE A 80 17.66 27.75 4.29
CA ILE A 80 16.43 27.34 4.97
C ILE A 80 16.68 27.32 6.48
N ASP A 81 15.80 27.92 7.27
CA ASP A 81 15.90 27.84 8.73
C ASP A 81 15.39 26.48 9.23
N TRP A 82 16.30 25.51 9.36
CA TRP A 82 15.96 24.13 9.73
C TRP A 82 15.44 23.98 11.16
N SER A 83 15.66 24.98 12.02
CA SER A 83 15.14 24.99 13.40
C SER A 83 13.62 25.02 13.46
N GLN A 84 12.95 25.46 12.38
CA GLN A 84 11.50 25.48 12.25
C GLN A 84 10.91 24.10 11.96
N TYR A 85 11.71 23.16 11.46
CA TYR A 85 11.26 21.85 10.98
C TYR A 85 11.80 20.69 11.82
N ILE A 86 13.07 20.77 12.26
CA ILE A 86 13.76 19.72 13.00
C ILE A 86 14.05 20.24 14.41
N LEU A 87 13.27 19.79 15.39
CA LEU A 87 13.48 20.17 16.79
C LEU A 87 14.75 19.52 17.37
N GLU A 88 15.28 20.08 18.44
CA GLU A 88 16.45 19.52 19.12
C GLU A 88 16.21 18.07 19.56
N GLY A 89 17.18 17.20 19.30
CA GLY A 89 17.10 15.76 19.63
C GLY A 89 16.31 14.91 18.63
N LYS A 90 15.63 15.52 17.65
CA LYS A 90 14.93 14.81 16.58
C LYS A 90 15.89 14.31 15.50
N THR A 91 15.45 13.26 14.82
CA THR A 91 16.18 12.61 13.74
C THR A 91 15.61 12.97 12.37
N PHE A 92 16.45 12.98 11.35
CA PHE A 92 15.97 13.18 9.97
C PHE A 92 16.58 12.21 8.96
N SER A 93 15.92 12.07 7.82
CA SER A 93 16.43 11.39 6.62
C SER A 93 16.22 12.27 5.38
N VAL A 94 16.97 11.97 4.32
CA VAL A 94 16.84 12.63 3.02
C VAL A 94 16.77 11.55 1.96
N ASP A 95 15.69 11.59 1.18
CA ASP A 95 15.47 10.79 -0.02
C ASP A 95 15.62 11.70 -1.25
N THR A 96 16.37 11.25 -2.25
CA THR A 96 16.75 12.07 -3.40
C THR A 96 16.36 11.40 -4.70
N VAL A 97 15.63 12.12 -5.54
CA VAL A 97 15.32 11.73 -6.92
C VAL A 97 15.93 12.76 -7.85
N VAL A 98 16.67 12.28 -8.85
CA VAL A 98 17.42 13.14 -9.77
C VAL A 98 17.16 12.70 -11.20
N TYR A 99 16.80 13.66 -12.03
CA TYR A 99 16.65 13.54 -13.48
C TYR A 99 17.40 14.71 -14.13
N SER A 100 18.72 14.58 -14.27
CA SER A 100 19.57 15.67 -14.79
C SER A 100 20.86 15.10 -15.38
N ASP A 101 21.35 15.73 -16.45
CA ASP A 101 22.65 15.39 -17.05
C ASP A 101 23.83 15.82 -16.15
N ASP A 102 23.67 16.93 -15.41
CA ASP A 102 24.68 17.47 -14.49
C ASP A 102 24.83 16.63 -13.21
N PHE A 103 23.72 16.16 -12.64
CA PHE A 103 23.72 15.37 -11.40
C PHE A 103 23.71 13.87 -11.70
N ARG A 104 24.89 13.29 -11.96
CA ARG A 104 25.03 11.86 -12.27
C ARG A 104 24.80 10.89 -11.11
N ASN A 105 24.81 11.38 -9.86
CA ASN A 105 24.72 10.53 -8.67
C ASN A 105 23.84 11.15 -7.60
N SER A 106 22.65 10.57 -7.40
CA SER A 106 21.68 11.00 -6.39
C SER A 106 22.23 10.94 -4.95
N ARG A 107 23.13 9.99 -4.65
CA ARG A 107 23.72 9.87 -3.30
C ARG A 107 24.55 11.08 -2.94
N PHE A 108 25.24 11.68 -3.91
CA PHE A 108 26.06 12.86 -3.66
C PHE A 108 25.20 14.06 -3.27
N VAL A 109 24.06 14.24 -3.94
CA VAL A 109 23.05 15.25 -3.57
C VAL A 109 22.51 14.98 -2.17
N THR A 110 22.16 13.73 -1.86
CA THR A 110 21.71 13.33 -0.51
C THR A 110 22.72 13.72 0.57
N TYR A 111 24.01 13.47 0.35
CA TYR A 111 25.05 13.83 1.30
C TYR A 111 25.16 15.35 1.48
N LYS A 112 25.13 16.12 0.40
CA LYS A 112 25.21 17.59 0.46
C LYS A 112 24.05 18.23 1.19
N VAL A 113 22.83 17.72 0.99
CA VAL A 113 21.65 18.17 1.77
C VAL A 113 21.84 17.85 3.26
N LYS A 114 22.31 16.64 3.59
CA LYS A 114 22.56 16.24 4.99
C LYS A 114 23.64 17.10 5.65
N ASP A 115 24.74 17.35 4.93
CA ASP A 115 25.86 18.17 5.42
C ASP A 115 25.39 19.61 5.68
N ALA A 116 24.66 20.22 4.75
CA ALA A 116 24.09 21.56 4.92
C ALA A 116 23.20 21.67 6.17
N ILE A 117 22.33 20.68 6.41
CA ILE A 117 21.49 20.67 7.61
C ILE A 117 22.33 20.52 8.87
N VAL A 118 23.24 19.54 8.90
CA VAL A 118 24.10 19.25 10.06
C VAL A 118 24.97 20.45 10.42
N ASP A 119 25.59 21.09 9.44
CA ASP A 119 26.46 22.24 9.63
C ASP A 119 25.67 23.42 10.19
N GLN A 120 24.48 23.71 9.66
CA GLN A 120 23.64 24.78 10.18
C GLN A 120 23.28 24.57 11.67
N PHE A 121 22.91 23.34 12.05
CA PHE A 121 22.63 23.01 13.46
C PHE A 121 23.88 23.15 14.34
N ARG A 122 25.03 22.68 13.85
CA ARG A 122 26.30 22.75 14.58
C ARG A 122 26.72 24.20 14.82
N GLU A 123 26.56 25.06 13.82
CA GLU A 123 26.87 26.49 13.91
C GLU A 123 25.92 27.22 14.86
N LYS A 124 24.62 26.95 14.79
CA LYS A 124 23.61 27.64 15.63
C LYS A 124 23.56 27.14 17.07
N THR A 125 23.72 25.84 17.31
CA THR A 125 23.44 25.19 18.61
C THR A 125 24.66 24.52 19.25
N GLY A 126 25.76 24.37 18.51
CA GLY A 126 26.93 23.59 18.94
C GLY A 126 26.73 22.08 18.91
N LYS A 127 25.53 21.57 18.59
CA LYS A 127 25.19 20.15 18.58
C LYS A 127 24.89 19.65 17.17
N ARG A 128 25.22 18.39 16.91
CA ARG A 128 24.90 17.70 15.66
C ARG A 128 23.54 17.00 15.79
N PRO A 129 22.60 17.19 14.84
CA PRO A 129 21.36 16.43 14.81
C PRO A 129 21.63 14.96 14.45
N ASN A 130 20.82 14.06 14.98
CA ASN A 130 20.94 12.63 14.71
C ASN A 130 20.31 12.28 13.35
N ILE A 131 20.87 11.32 12.64
CA ILE A 131 20.34 10.84 11.35
C ILE A 131 19.85 9.41 11.55
N SER A 132 18.57 9.16 11.23
CA SER A 132 17.95 7.84 11.31
C SER A 132 17.34 7.50 9.96
N VAL A 133 17.85 6.47 9.29
CA VAL A 133 17.32 6.05 7.97
C VAL A 133 16.07 5.18 8.13
N ALA A 134 16.02 4.35 9.18
CA ALA A 134 14.93 3.41 9.39
C ALA A 134 13.66 4.14 9.86
N ASN A 135 13.76 4.85 10.99
CA ASN A 135 12.66 5.55 11.65
C ASN A 135 13.06 7.00 11.93
N PRO A 136 13.14 7.87 10.92
CA PRO A 136 13.33 9.30 11.09
C PRO A 136 12.09 9.96 11.70
N ASP A 137 12.28 11.01 12.50
CA ASP A 137 11.20 11.91 12.89
C ASP A 137 10.78 12.80 11.71
N ILE A 138 11.75 13.30 10.94
CA ILE A 138 11.52 14.16 9.77
C ILE A 138 12.09 13.50 8.50
N ARG A 139 11.25 13.34 7.49
CA ARG A 139 11.66 12.85 6.16
C ARG A 139 11.66 14.00 5.17
N LEU A 140 12.82 14.21 4.54
CA LEU A 140 12.98 15.19 3.48
C LEU A 140 13.07 14.48 2.14
N HIS A 141 12.44 15.08 1.14
CA HIS A 141 12.52 14.63 -0.24
C HIS A 141 13.09 15.75 -1.09
N ILE A 142 14.21 15.50 -1.78
CA ILE A 142 14.73 16.42 -2.79
C ILE A 142 14.51 15.82 -4.18
N HIS A 143 13.90 16.62 -5.05
CA HIS A 143 13.68 16.26 -6.45
C HIS A 143 14.42 17.27 -7.32
N ILE A 144 15.29 16.80 -8.20
CA ILE A 144 16.00 17.62 -9.17
C ILE A 144 15.60 17.14 -10.57
N ALA A 145 15.05 18.02 -11.38
CA ALA A 145 14.75 17.78 -12.80
C ALA A 145 15.43 18.87 -13.64
N ASN A 146 16.37 18.47 -14.47
CA ASN A 146 17.34 19.36 -15.11
C ASN A 146 18.02 20.22 -14.03
N ASP A 147 17.85 21.54 -14.09
CA ASP A 147 18.36 22.51 -13.12
C ASP A 147 17.32 22.91 -12.05
N ASP A 148 16.07 22.45 -12.14
CA ASP A 148 15.01 22.74 -11.18
C ASP A 148 15.05 21.78 -9.99
N ALA A 149 15.35 22.30 -8.81
CA ALA A 149 15.38 21.57 -7.56
C ALA A 149 14.22 21.98 -6.64
N THR A 150 13.58 20.98 -6.04
CA THR A 150 12.53 21.17 -5.02
C THR A 150 12.87 20.31 -3.81
N ILE A 151 12.93 20.94 -2.64
CA ILE A 151 13.02 20.25 -1.35
C ILE A 151 11.66 20.32 -0.65
N ALA A 152 11.20 19.17 -0.16
CA ALA A 152 9.88 18.98 0.42
C ALA A 152 9.95 18.12 1.68
N LEU A 153 8.96 18.29 2.56
CA LEU A 153 8.70 17.39 3.69
C LEU A 153 7.78 16.25 3.23
N ASP A 154 8.10 15.01 3.59
CA ASP A 154 7.19 13.87 3.40
C ASP A 154 6.24 13.77 4.59
N SER A 155 4.96 14.04 4.34
CA SER A 155 3.89 14.00 5.36
C SER A 155 3.34 12.59 5.59
N SER A 156 3.57 11.65 4.67
CA SER A 156 3.05 10.28 4.74
C SER A 156 3.91 9.36 5.59
N GLY A 157 5.24 9.50 5.49
CA GLY A 157 6.18 8.62 6.20
C GLY A 157 6.43 7.31 5.47
N GLU A 158 5.85 6.20 5.95
CA GLU A 158 5.78 5.00 5.12
C GLU A 158 4.87 5.24 3.91
N SER A 159 5.17 4.61 2.79
CA SER A 159 4.33 4.77 1.60
C SER A 159 2.89 4.37 1.89
N LEU A 160 1.95 5.13 1.33
CA LEU A 160 0.53 5.01 1.58
C LEU A 160 -0.05 3.66 1.12
N HIS A 161 0.55 2.97 0.15
CA HIS A 161 0.12 1.61 -0.21
C HIS A 161 0.13 0.63 0.97
N ARG A 162 1.01 0.85 1.97
CA ARG A 162 0.99 0.07 3.22
C ARG A 162 -0.17 0.54 4.08
N ARG A 163 -1.38 0.07 3.78
CA ARG A 163 -2.60 0.42 4.52
C ARG A 163 -2.53 -0.05 5.97
N GLY A 164 -2.05 -1.28 6.19
CA GLY A 164 -1.92 -1.87 7.53
C GLY A 164 -2.83 -3.08 7.77
N TYR A 165 -3.81 -3.34 6.88
CA TYR A 165 -4.67 -4.52 7.00
C TYR A 165 -3.96 -5.83 6.63
N ARG A 166 -2.91 -5.78 5.81
CA ARG A 166 -2.21 -6.97 5.29
C ARG A 166 -1.40 -7.63 6.41
N GLN A 167 -1.91 -8.74 6.93
CA GLN A 167 -1.24 -9.55 7.97
C GLN A 167 -0.28 -10.56 7.35
N GLU A 168 -0.69 -11.17 6.23
CA GLU A 168 0.11 -12.13 5.47
C GLU A 168 0.12 -11.76 3.98
N SER A 169 1.23 -12.09 3.33
CA SER A 169 1.44 -11.89 1.90
C SER A 169 1.60 -13.23 1.19
N VAL A 170 1.06 -13.31 -0.02
CA VAL A 170 1.44 -14.35 -0.99
C VAL A 170 2.66 -13.87 -1.80
N GLU A 171 3.17 -14.70 -2.69
CA GLU A 171 4.24 -14.31 -3.61
C GLU A 171 3.76 -13.17 -4.52
N ALA A 172 4.53 -12.07 -4.55
CA ALA A 172 4.32 -10.90 -5.40
C ALA A 172 2.87 -10.31 -5.41
N PRO A 173 2.35 -9.85 -4.26
CA PRO A 173 1.00 -9.29 -4.21
C PRO A 173 0.91 -7.99 -5.01
N LEU A 174 -0.26 -7.75 -5.61
CA LEU A 174 -0.56 -6.48 -6.24
C LEU A 174 -0.50 -5.35 -5.21
N ASN A 175 0.11 -4.22 -5.58
CA ASN A 175 0.16 -3.02 -4.75
C ASN A 175 -1.26 -2.45 -4.53
N GLU A 176 -1.58 -2.06 -3.31
CA GLU A 176 -2.87 -1.54 -2.88
C GLU A 176 -3.31 -0.30 -3.67
N VAL A 177 -2.37 0.63 -3.92
CA VAL A 177 -2.62 1.84 -4.72
C VAL A 177 -2.99 1.48 -6.17
N LEU A 178 -2.31 0.50 -6.74
CA LEU A 178 -2.61 0.03 -8.10
C LEU A 178 -3.94 -0.69 -8.15
N ALA A 179 -4.25 -1.53 -7.16
CA ALA A 179 -5.54 -2.21 -7.05
C ALA A 179 -6.71 -1.21 -6.97
N ALA A 180 -6.61 -0.22 -6.10
CA ALA A 180 -7.61 0.85 -6.00
C ALA A 180 -7.73 1.66 -7.30
N GLY A 181 -6.60 2.01 -7.91
CA GLY A 181 -6.57 2.71 -9.20
C GLY A 181 -7.28 1.93 -10.31
N MET A 182 -7.02 0.62 -10.41
CA MET A 182 -7.70 -0.27 -11.35
C MET A 182 -9.23 -0.28 -11.14
N ILE A 183 -9.68 -0.34 -9.89
CA ILE A 183 -11.12 -0.35 -9.56
C ILE A 183 -11.76 0.99 -9.93
N LEU A 184 -11.16 2.11 -9.53
CA LEU A 184 -11.67 3.45 -9.86
C LEU A 184 -11.71 3.70 -11.38
N MET A 185 -10.74 3.19 -12.14
CA MET A 185 -10.74 3.25 -13.60
C MET A 185 -11.90 2.51 -14.25
N THR A 186 -12.46 1.49 -13.60
CA THR A 186 -13.64 0.80 -14.13
C THR A 186 -14.90 1.65 -14.08
N GLY A 187 -14.91 2.68 -13.23
CA GLY A 187 -16.09 3.48 -12.93
C GLY A 187 -17.07 2.81 -11.94
N TRP A 188 -16.76 1.61 -11.45
CA TRP A 188 -17.58 0.92 -10.46
C TRP A 188 -17.55 1.67 -9.12
N LYS A 189 -18.72 1.94 -8.56
CA LYS A 189 -18.88 2.70 -7.31
C LYS A 189 -19.69 1.93 -6.26
N GLY A 190 -19.67 0.60 -6.31
CA GLY A 190 -20.49 -0.24 -5.44
C GLY A 190 -21.94 -0.35 -5.89
N ASP A 191 -22.21 -0.22 -7.19
CA ASP A 191 -23.54 -0.25 -7.81
C ASP A 191 -23.98 -1.64 -8.30
N CYS A 192 -23.12 -2.64 -8.16
CA CYS A 192 -23.39 -4.06 -8.43
C CYS A 192 -22.38 -4.97 -7.72
N ASP A 193 -22.58 -6.29 -7.79
CA ASP A 193 -21.65 -7.28 -7.23
C ASP A 193 -20.28 -7.20 -7.91
N PHE A 194 -19.22 -7.42 -7.15
CA PHE A 194 -17.84 -7.37 -7.63
C PHE A 194 -17.18 -8.73 -7.48
N ILE A 195 -16.44 -9.17 -8.50
CA ILE A 195 -15.87 -10.51 -8.54
C ILE A 195 -14.38 -10.44 -8.94
N ASP A 196 -13.52 -11.08 -8.15
CA ASP A 196 -12.16 -11.44 -8.57
C ASP A 196 -12.00 -12.97 -8.53
N PRO A 197 -12.02 -13.65 -9.70
CA PRO A 197 -11.95 -15.11 -9.78
C PRO A 197 -10.55 -15.70 -9.57
N MET A 198 -9.52 -14.86 -9.40
CA MET A 198 -8.13 -15.27 -9.15
C MET A 198 -7.51 -14.29 -8.12
N CYS A 199 -8.14 -14.21 -6.94
CA CYS A 199 -7.96 -13.11 -6.01
C CYS A 199 -6.64 -13.08 -5.25
N GLY A 200 -5.87 -14.18 -5.27
CA GLY A 200 -4.62 -14.28 -4.53
C GLY A 200 -4.81 -13.92 -3.04
N SER A 201 -4.04 -12.93 -2.56
CA SER A 201 -4.14 -12.42 -1.18
C SER A 201 -5.34 -11.51 -0.88
N GLY A 202 -6.25 -11.29 -1.84
CA GLY A 202 -7.48 -10.52 -1.67
C GLY A 202 -7.32 -9.00 -1.76
N THR A 203 -6.19 -8.48 -2.28
CA THR A 203 -5.95 -7.03 -2.37
C THR A 203 -7.07 -6.30 -3.11
N ILE A 204 -7.46 -6.78 -4.30
CA ILE A 204 -8.50 -6.14 -5.13
C ILE A 204 -9.85 -6.16 -4.40
N LEU A 205 -10.17 -7.26 -3.72
CA LEU A 205 -11.42 -7.40 -2.97
C LEU A 205 -11.54 -6.37 -1.83
N ILE A 206 -10.46 -6.22 -1.07
CA ILE A 206 -10.42 -5.30 0.08
C ILE A 206 -10.53 -3.87 -0.41
N GLU A 207 -9.72 -3.46 -1.38
CA GLU A 207 -9.79 -2.09 -1.94
C GLU A 207 -11.16 -1.81 -2.58
N ALA A 208 -11.80 -2.80 -3.21
CA ALA A 208 -13.15 -2.67 -3.75
C ALA A 208 -14.17 -2.39 -2.64
N ALA A 209 -14.08 -3.10 -1.52
CA ALA A 209 -14.96 -2.89 -0.37
C ALA A 209 -14.73 -1.50 0.26
N LEU A 210 -13.47 -1.06 0.39
CA LEU A 210 -13.16 0.29 0.90
C LEU A 210 -13.77 1.37 0.01
N ILE A 211 -13.61 1.25 -1.31
CA ILE A 211 -14.22 2.19 -2.27
C ILE A 211 -15.76 2.13 -2.19
N ALA A 212 -16.34 0.93 -2.17
CA ALA A 212 -17.79 0.74 -2.13
C ALA A 212 -18.43 1.31 -0.86
N ARG A 213 -17.77 1.17 0.29
CA ARG A 213 -18.23 1.72 1.57
C ARG A 213 -17.76 3.15 1.84
N ASN A 214 -16.90 3.69 0.98
CA ASN A 214 -16.23 4.98 1.14
C ASN A 214 -15.44 5.07 2.46
N ILE A 215 -14.76 3.97 2.82
CA ILE A 215 -13.91 3.88 4.01
C ILE A 215 -12.52 4.42 3.65
N SER A 216 -12.05 5.37 4.46
CA SER A 216 -10.73 5.97 4.29
C SER A 216 -9.61 4.93 4.48
N PRO A 217 -8.70 4.75 3.50
CA PRO A 217 -7.66 3.73 3.56
C PRO A 217 -6.63 3.97 4.68
N GLY A 218 -6.55 5.21 5.18
CA GLY A 218 -5.71 5.62 6.29
C GLY A 218 -6.12 5.05 7.65
N VAL A 219 -7.36 4.55 7.82
CA VAL A 219 -7.87 4.06 9.11
C VAL A 219 -7.07 2.88 9.67
N PHE A 220 -6.44 2.10 8.79
CA PHE A 220 -5.64 0.92 9.16
C PHE A 220 -4.19 1.27 9.52
N ARG A 221 -3.76 2.52 9.28
CA ARG A 221 -2.38 2.96 9.53
C ARG A 221 -2.20 3.30 10.99
N LYS A 222 -0.98 3.03 11.49
CA LYS A 222 -0.62 3.32 12.88
C LYS A 222 -0.22 4.77 13.11
N GLU A 223 0.46 5.36 12.14
CA GLU A 223 0.97 6.73 12.20
C GLU A 223 1.21 7.28 10.78
N PHE A 224 1.24 8.60 10.68
CA PHE A 224 1.73 9.38 9.55
C PHE A 224 2.93 10.23 9.98
N ALA A 225 3.76 10.67 9.02
CA ALA A 225 4.94 11.47 9.36
C ALA A 225 4.58 12.88 9.85
N PHE A 226 3.47 13.46 9.38
CA PHE A 226 3.04 14.79 9.84
C PHE A 226 2.74 14.85 11.34
N GLU A 227 2.42 13.73 11.99
CA GLU A 227 2.15 13.67 13.44
C GLU A 227 3.40 14.02 14.28
N LYS A 228 4.60 13.93 13.68
CA LYS A 228 5.89 14.24 14.31
C LYS A 228 6.33 15.68 14.06
N TRP A 229 5.59 16.45 13.26
CA TRP A 229 5.97 17.80 12.88
C TRP A 229 5.70 18.80 14.01
N PRO A 230 6.50 19.89 14.13
CA PRO A 230 6.34 20.86 15.22
C PRO A 230 4.97 21.54 15.27
N ASP A 231 4.31 21.66 14.11
CA ASP A 231 3.01 22.31 13.95
C ASP A 231 1.85 21.30 13.85
N PHE A 232 2.05 20.04 14.26
CA PHE A 232 0.99 19.04 14.25
C PHE A 232 -0.21 19.49 15.10
N ASP A 233 -1.40 19.42 14.50
CA ASP A 233 -2.67 19.74 15.17
C ASP A 233 -3.44 18.45 15.43
N GLN A 234 -3.33 17.93 16.65
CA GLN A 234 -3.99 16.69 17.06
C GLN A 234 -5.52 16.80 16.98
N ASN A 235 -6.11 17.92 17.40
CA ASN A 235 -7.56 18.07 17.43
C ASN A 235 -8.13 18.04 16.00
N LEU A 236 -7.48 18.76 15.08
CA LEU A 236 -7.88 18.75 13.68
C LEU A 236 -7.76 17.35 13.06
N PHE A 237 -6.70 16.61 13.38
CA PHE A 237 -6.55 15.25 12.87
C PHE A 237 -7.56 14.27 13.50
N ASP A 238 -7.87 14.42 14.79
CA ASP A 238 -8.90 13.63 15.46
C ASP A 238 -10.28 13.88 14.85
N GLU A 239 -10.60 15.13 14.47
CA GLU A 239 -11.83 15.45 13.74
C GLU A 239 -11.89 14.72 12.40
N ILE A 240 -10.80 14.70 11.62
CA ILE A 240 -10.74 13.97 10.34
C ILE A 240 -10.81 12.47 10.54
N TYR A 241 -10.12 11.93 11.55
CA TYR A 241 -10.04 10.49 11.82
C TYR A 241 -11.39 9.92 12.23
N ASN A 242 -12.16 10.68 13.02
CA ASN A 242 -13.46 10.27 13.54
C ASN A 242 -14.64 10.68 12.61
N ASP A 243 -14.37 11.31 11.47
CA ASP A 243 -15.38 11.68 10.48
C ASP A 243 -15.74 10.48 9.60
N ASP A 244 -16.77 9.73 10.01
CA ASP A 244 -17.39 8.65 9.24
C ASP A 244 -18.63 9.12 8.44
N SER A 245 -18.87 10.43 8.36
CA SER A 245 -20.10 10.99 7.78
C SER A 245 -20.30 10.67 6.30
N GLN A 246 -19.21 10.36 5.60
CA GLN A 246 -19.21 10.01 4.18
C GLN A 246 -19.25 8.49 3.95
N GLU A 247 -19.19 7.67 5.00
CA GLU A 247 -19.37 6.23 4.86
C GLU A 247 -20.77 5.90 4.35
N ARG A 248 -20.87 4.87 3.52
CA ARG A 248 -22.13 4.43 2.92
C ARG A 248 -22.36 2.95 3.08
N GLU A 249 -23.63 2.55 3.09
CA GLU A 249 -24.01 1.14 3.02
C GLU A 249 -23.67 0.59 1.63
N PHE A 250 -23.25 -0.68 1.60
CA PHE A 250 -23.00 -1.42 0.38
C PHE A 250 -23.93 -2.65 0.36
N PRO A 251 -25.05 -2.59 -0.38
CA PRO A 251 -26.08 -3.63 -0.36
C PRO A 251 -25.76 -4.83 -1.27
N TYR A 252 -24.67 -4.74 -2.03
CA TYR A 252 -24.18 -5.81 -2.91
C TYR A 252 -23.07 -6.59 -2.22
N HIS A 253 -22.51 -7.58 -2.92
CA HIS A 253 -21.51 -8.47 -2.36
C HIS A 253 -20.25 -8.56 -3.21
N ILE A 254 -19.11 -8.79 -2.55
CA ILE A 254 -17.81 -8.96 -3.18
C ILE A 254 -17.40 -10.44 -3.07
N TYR A 255 -17.08 -11.06 -4.19
CA TYR A 255 -16.69 -12.46 -4.27
C TYR A 255 -15.25 -12.63 -4.74
N GLY A 256 -14.47 -13.37 -3.96
CA GLY A 256 -13.11 -13.77 -4.28
C GLY A 256 -12.98 -15.26 -4.46
N TYR A 257 -12.29 -15.68 -5.51
CA TYR A 257 -11.97 -17.08 -5.72
C TYR A 257 -10.49 -17.27 -6.02
N ASP A 258 -9.91 -18.36 -5.55
CA ASP A 258 -8.59 -18.80 -5.98
C ASP A 258 -8.51 -20.33 -5.96
N ILE A 259 -7.65 -20.90 -6.80
CA ILE A 259 -7.38 -22.35 -6.80
C ILE A 259 -6.48 -22.74 -5.64
N ASP A 260 -5.58 -21.84 -5.22
CA ASP A 260 -4.63 -22.09 -4.14
C ASP A 260 -5.28 -21.82 -2.78
N MET A 261 -5.49 -22.88 -2.01
CA MET A 261 -6.04 -22.79 -0.66
C MET A 261 -5.19 -21.92 0.27
N LYS A 262 -3.87 -21.84 0.05
CA LYS A 262 -3.00 -20.94 0.82
C LYS A 262 -3.36 -19.47 0.55
N ALA A 263 -3.51 -19.09 -0.72
CA ALA A 263 -3.96 -17.77 -1.11
C ALA A 263 -5.34 -17.43 -0.54
N VAL A 264 -6.30 -18.36 -0.65
CA VAL A 264 -7.66 -18.23 -0.07
C VAL A 264 -7.60 -17.96 1.44
N ASN A 265 -6.79 -18.72 2.19
CA ASN A 265 -6.64 -18.52 3.63
C ASN A 265 -6.01 -17.16 3.96
N THR A 266 -4.97 -16.76 3.24
CA THR A 266 -4.35 -15.43 3.39
C THR A 266 -5.35 -14.31 3.09
N ALA A 267 -6.15 -14.43 2.02
CA ALA A 267 -7.20 -13.46 1.69
C ALA A 267 -8.25 -13.37 2.80
N ARG A 268 -8.74 -14.50 3.33
CA ARG A 268 -9.68 -14.51 4.47
C ARG A 268 -9.11 -13.83 5.71
N LEU A 269 -7.82 -14.05 6.02
CA LEU A 269 -7.15 -13.39 7.13
C LEU A 269 -7.07 -11.87 6.93
N ASN A 270 -6.68 -11.42 5.73
CA ASN A 270 -6.59 -10.00 5.41
C ASN A 270 -7.97 -9.31 5.41
N VAL A 271 -9.00 -9.96 4.85
CA VAL A 271 -10.40 -9.49 4.86
C VAL A 271 -10.90 -9.34 6.30
N LYS A 272 -10.61 -10.33 7.16
CA LYS A 272 -10.97 -10.27 8.58
C LYS A 272 -10.23 -9.16 9.31
N ALA A 273 -8.94 -8.97 9.04
CA ALA A 273 -8.14 -7.90 9.62
C ALA A 273 -8.63 -6.51 9.19
N ALA A 274 -9.16 -6.38 7.97
CA ALA A 274 -9.78 -5.17 7.47
C ALA A 274 -11.22 -4.94 8.01
N GLY A 275 -11.81 -5.91 8.71
CA GLY A 275 -13.17 -5.80 9.25
C GLY A 275 -14.29 -6.01 8.22
N LEU A 276 -13.99 -6.54 7.03
CA LEU A 276 -14.87 -6.57 5.86
C LEU A 276 -15.46 -7.96 5.57
N SER A 277 -15.54 -8.82 6.59
CA SER A 277 -16.02 -10.21 6.43
C SER A 277 -17.53 -10.31 6.13
N LYS A 278 -18.29 -9.22 6.25
CA LYS A 278 -19.71 -9.20 5.91
C LYS A 278 -19.92 -8.95 4.42
N GLU A 279 -19.06 -8.13 3.82
CA GLU A 279 -19.16 -7.67 2.44
C GLU A 279 -18.37 -8.57 1.47
N ILE A 280 -17.36 -9.31 1.97
CA ILE A 280 -16.46 -10.11 1.14
C ILE A 280 -16.58 -11.59 1.49
N THR A 281 -16.93 -12.42 0.50
CA THR A 281 -16.83 -13.89 0.56
C THR A 281 -15.63 -14.35 -0.25
N VAL A 282 -14.76 -15.17 0.35
CA VAL A 282 -13.63 -15.78 -0.35
C VAL A 282 -13.73 -17.30 -0.29
N GLU A 283 -13.65 -17.97 -1.43
CA GLU A 283 -13.79 -19.42 -1.56
C GLU A 283 -12.69 -20.04 -2.42
N GLN A 284 -12.40 -21.32 -2.18
CA GLN A 284 -11.50 -22.08 -3.03
C GLN A 284 -12.27 -22.60 -4.24
N GLN A 285 -11.99 -22.06 -5.42
CA GLN A 285 -12.67 -22.44 -6.65
C GLN A 285 -11.79 -22.17 -7.87
N ASP A 286 -11.77 -23.11 -8.82
CA ASP A 286 -11.16 -22.88 -10.14
C ASP A 286 -12.11 -22.02 -10.99
N PHE A 287 -11.59 -20.98 -11.63
CA PHE A 287 -12.35 -20.16 -12.57
C PHE A 287 -12.95 -20.98 -13.72
N LYS A 288 -12.39 -22.14 -14.04
CA LYS A 288 -13.01 -23.14 -14.92
C LYS A 288 -14.41 -23.59 -14.48
N ASN A 289 -14.76 -23.47 -13.21
CA ASN A 289 -16.05 -23.86 -12.68
C ASN A 289 -16.94 -22.65 -12.40
N PHE A 290 -16.53 -21.45 -12.83
CA PHE A 290 -17.29 -20.23 -12.66
C PHE A 290 -18.69 -20.34 -13.30
N LYS A 291 -19.69 -19.98 -12.52
CA LYS A 291 -21.10 -20.01 -12.91
C LYS A 291 -21.58 -18.60 -13.22
N LYS A 292 -22.59 -18.51 -14.09
CA LYS A 292 -23.19 -17.22 -14.40
C LYS A 292 -23.80 -16.62 -13.13
N PRO A 293 -23.42 -15.39 -12.75
CA PRO A 293 -24.03 -14.70 -11.62
C PRO A 293 -25.49 -14.40 -11.93
N GLU A 294 -26.34 -14.50 -10.91
CA GLU A 294 -27.78 -14.21 -11.05
C GLU A 294 -28.04 -12.71 -11.24
N GLN A 295 -27.24 -11.88 -10.58
CA GLN A 295 -27.31 -10.43 -10.64
C GLN A 295 -26.23 -9.85 -11.56
N LYS A 296 -26.44 -8.59 -11.97
CA LYS A 296 -25.41 -7.82 -12.67
C LYS A 296 -24.16 -7.75 -11.79
N SER A 297 -23.00 -7.92 -12.40
CA SER A 297 -21.72 -7.91 -11.70
C SER A 297 -20.59 -7.43 -12.59
N ILE A 298 -19.46 -7.11 -11.98
CA ILE A 298 -18.22 -6.77 -12.66
C ILE A 298 -17.13 -7.76 -12.26
N ILE A 299 -16.33 -8.20 -13.23
CA ILE A 299 -15.08 -8.93 -12.95
C ILE A 299 -13.92 -7.94 -13.06
N VAL A 300 -13.08 -7.89 -12.04
CA VAL A 300 -11.77 -7.21 -12.11
C VAL A 300 -10.74 -8.17 -11.54
N THR A 301 -9.74 -8.50 -12.35
CA THR A 301 -8.79 -9.54 -11.95
C THR A 301 -7.40 -9.29 -12.47
N ASN A 302 -6.43 -9.81 -11.72
CA ASN A 302 -5.02 -9.85 -12.06
C ASN A 302 -4.57 -11.31 -12.16
N PRO A 303 -4.83 -12.00 -13.29
CA PRO A 303 -4.47 -13.40 -13.47
C PRO A 303 -2.96 -13.60 -13.36
N PRO A 304 -2.48 -14.84 -13.10
CA PRO A 304 -1.05 -15.12 -13.13
C PRO A 304 -0.47 -14.77 -14.49
N TYR A 305 0.75 -14.25 -14.47
CA TYR A 305 1.53 -14.00 -15.68
C TYR A 305 2.99 -14.37 -15.42
N GLY A 306 3.57 -15.13 -16.35
CA GLY A 306 4.64 -16.12 -16.12
C GLY A 306 5.99 -15.63 -15.61
N GLU A 307 6.17 -14.34 -15.36
CA GLU A 307 7.38 -13.79 -14.73
C GLU A 307 7.35 -13.79 -13.20
N ARG A 308 6.15 -13.70 -12.58
CA ARG A 308 6.00 -13.67 -11.12
C ARG A 308 5.55 -15.00 -10.54
N ILE A 309 4.69 -15.71 -11.27
CA ILE A 309 4.22 -17.04 -10.91
C ILE A 309 4.17 -17.86 -12.20
N SER A 310 4.99 -18.90 -12.30
CA SER A 310 4.99 -19.76 -13.48
C SER A 310 3.83 -20.75 -13.41
N THR A 311 2.80 -20.52 -14.21
CA THR A 311 1.79 -21.56 -14.48
C THR A 311 2.32 -22.43 -15.63
N PRO A 312 2.40 -23.77 -15.48
CA PRO A 312 2.87 -24.66 -16.54
C PRO A 312 2.12 -24.50 -17.88
N ASN A 313 0.87 -23.99 -17.82
CA ASN A 313 0.04 -23.70 -18.97
C ASN A 313 -0.57 -22.29 -18.89
N LEU A 314 0.28 -21.27 -18.90
CA LEU A 314 -0.15 -19.87 -18.87
C LEU A 314 -1.12 -19.53 -20.01
N LEU A 315 -0.75 -19.85 -21.26
CA LEU A 315 -1.59 -19.56 -22.44
C LEU A 315 -2.94 -20.28 -22.39
N GLY A 316 -2.98 -21.54 -21.93
CA GLY A 316 -4.23 -22.26 -21.73
C GLY A 316 -5.10 -21.65 -20.63
N THR A 317 -4.51 -21.02 -19.62
CA THR A 317 -5.26 -20.30 -18.58
C THR A 317 -5.97 -19.08 -19.17
N TYR A 318 -5.30 -18.29 -20.02
CA TYR A 318 -5.93 -17.15 -20.68
C TYR A 318 -7.00 -17.56 -21.71
N ARG A 319 -6.80 -18.69 -22.41
CA ARG A 319 -7.84 -19.27 -23.26
C ARG A 319 -9.09 -19.63 -22.47
N MET A 320 -8.89 -20.33 -21.35
CA MET A 320 -9.97 -20.70 -20.43
C MET A 320 -10.70 -19.46 -19.89
N ILE A 321 -9.96 -18.39 -19.56
CA ILE A 321 -10.56 -17.12 -19.12
C ILE A 321 -11.52 -16.59 -20.19
N GLY A 322 -11.07 -16.51 -21.44
CA GLY A 322 -11.89 -16.07 -22.56
C GLY A 322 -13.15 -16.91 -22.77
N GLU A 323 -13.01 -18.24 -22.73
CA GLU A 323 -14.13 -19.18 -22.85
C GLU A 323 -15.15 -19.01 -21.73
N ARG A 324 -14.71 -18.79 -20.48
CA ARG A 324 -15.60 -18.61 -19.33
C ARG A 324 -16.29 -17.26 -19.35
N LEU A 325 -15.59 -16.19 -19.67
CA LEU A 325 -16.20 -14.87 -19.86
C LEU A 325 -17.32 -14.94 -20.91
N LYS A 326 -17.05 -15.56 -22.06
CA LYS A 326 -18.03 -15.66 -23.15
C LYS A 326 -19.27 -16.48 -22.77
N ASN A 327 -19.09 -17.60 -22.08
CA ASN A 327 -20.18 -18.55 -21.84
C ASN A 327 -20.93 -18.34 -20.51
N ALA A 328 -20.27 -17.74 -19.52
CA ALA A 328 -20.79 -17.64 -18.16
C ALA A 328 -20.78 -16.20 -17.61
N PHE A 329 -20.46 -15.19 -18.43
CA PHE A 329 -20.46 -13.80 -17.96
C PHE A 329 -21.07 -12.80 -18.96
N GLY A 330 -21.91 -13.30 -19.89
CA GLY A 330 -22.67 -12.45 -20.81
C GLY A 330 -23.60 -11.48 -20.09
N GLY A 331 -23.66 -10.24 -20.58
CA GLY A 331 -24.42 -9.12 -20.00
C GLY A 331 -23.63 -8.26 -19.01
N ASN A 332 -22.37 -8.60 -18.73
CA ASN A 332 -21.53 -7.95 -17.72
C ASN A 332 -20.24 -7.38 -18.33
N GLU A 333 -19.45 -6.69 -17.49
CA GLU A 333 -18.15 -6.15 -17.86
C GLU A 333 -17.02 -6.86 -17.12
N ALA A 334 -15.95 -7.20 -17.84
CA ALA A 334 -14.75 -7.78 -17.26
C ALA A 334 -13.51 -6.93 -17.56
N TRP A 335 -12.65 -6.81 -16.57
CA TRP A 335 -11.39 -6.08 -16.65
C TRP A 335 -10.23 -6.98 -16.23
N ILE A 336 -9.23 -7.08 -17.11
CA ILE A 336 -8.11 -8.00 -16.94
C ILE A 336 -6.80 -7.24 -17.06
N LEU A 337 -5.95 -7.38 -16.04
CA LEU A 337 -4.56 -6.93 -16.08
C LEU A 337 -3.65 -8.04 -16.62
N SER A 338 -2.78 -7.74 -17.58
CA SER A 338 -1.70 -8.64 -18.01
C SER A 338 -0.61 -7.87 -18.72
N TYR A 339 0.58 -8.44 -18.86
CA TYR A 339 1.72 -7.79 -19.54
C TYR A 339 2.00 -8.35 -20.93
N ARG A 340 1.60 -9.59 -21.22
CA ARG A 340 1.93 -10.29 -22.47
C ARG A 340 0.81 -10.15 -23.49
N GLU A 341 1.13 -9.62 -24.67
CA GLU A 341 0.17 -9.60 -25.79
C GLU A 341 -0.31 -11.01 -26.13
N GLU A 342 0.57 -12.02 -26.07
CA GLU A 342 0.19 -13.40 -26.39
C GLU A 342 -0.85 -13.96 -25.42
N CYS A 343 -0.83 -13.52 -24.16
CA CYS A 343 -1.85 -13.89 -23.18
C CYS A 343 -3.21 -13.28 -23.55
N PHE A 344 -3.23 -12.01 -23.95
CA PHE A 344 -4.47 -11.38 -24.43
C PHE A 344 -4.99 -11.98 -25.73
N GLU A 345 -4.13 -12.40 -26.64
CA GLU A 345 -4.53 -13.09 -27.87
C GLU A 345 -5.28 -14.40 -27.56
N GLN A 346 -4.84 -15.13 -26.52
CA GLN A 346 -5.52 -16.36 -26.11
C GLN A 346 -6.92 -16.13 -25.53
N ILE A 347 -7.21 -14.96 -24.95
CA ILE A 347 -8.58 -14.63 -24.48
C ILE A 347 -9.58 -14.71 -25.64
N GLY A 348 -9.15 -14.40 -26.88
CA GLY A 348 -10.02 -14.54 -28.06
C GLY A 348 -11.21 -13.59 -28.10
N LEU A 349 -11.25 -12.58 -27.21
CA LEU A 349 -12.25 -11.53 -27.16
C LEU A 349 -11.63 -10.19 -27.53
N LYS A 350 -12.41 -9.32 -28.20
CA LYS A 350 -11.94 -7.99 -28.60
C LYS A 350 -12.15 -7.00 -27.44
N PRO A 351 -11.10 -6.33 -26.95
CA PRO A 351 -11.24 -5.37 -25.87
C PRO A 351 -11.95 -4.07 -26.33
N SER A 352 -12.78 -3.53 -25.46
CA SER A 352 -13.42 -2.22 -25.63
C SER A 352 -12.45 -1.09 -25.30
N LEU A 353 -11.64 -1.23 -24.26
CA LEU A 353 -10.62 -0.27 -23.84
C LEU A 353 -9.29 -0.98 -23.51
N LYS A 354 -8.16 -0.30 -23.74
CA LYS A 354 -6.82 -0.75 -23.33
C LYS A 354 -6.12 0.38 -22.61
N ILE A 355 -5.77 0.20 -21.34
CA ILE A 355 -5.08 1.20 -20.52
C ILE A 355 -3.67 0.69 -20.19
N PRO A 356 -2.59 1.38 -20.59
CA PRO A 356 -1.25 1.03 -20.14
C PRO A 356 -1.11 1.36 -18.66
N LEU A 357 -0.61 0.42 -17.87
CA LEU A 357 -0.33 0.54 -16.44
C LEU A 357 1.05 -0.03 -16.14
N TYR A 358 1.54 0.21 -14.94
CA TYR A 358 2.78 -0.38 -14.44
C TYR A 358 2.51 -1.13 -13.15
N ASN A 359 2.93 -2.40 -13.08
CA ASN A 359 2.92 -3.17 -11.85
C ASN A 359 4.36 -3.37 -11.38
N GLY A 360 4.86 -2.46 -10.55
CA GLY A 360 6.31 -2.32 -10.33
C GLY A 360 6.98 -1.84 -11.62
N SER A 361 8.09 -2.47 -11.99
CA SER A 361 8.81 -2.24 -13.25
C SER A 361 8.11 -2.81 -14.50
N LEU A 362 7.12 -3.69 -14.31
CA LEU A 362 6.47 -4.38 -15.43
C LEU A 362 5.41 -3.50 -16.09
N GLU A 363 5.66 -3.12 -17.35
CA GLU A 363 4.66 -2.48 -18.21
C GLU A 363 3.54 -3.49 -18.53
N CYS A 364 2.35 -3.19 -18.04
CA CYS A 364 1.15 -4.00 -18.19
C CYS A 364 0.10 -3.26 -19.03
N GLU A 365 -0.89 -3.99 -19.50
CA GLU A 365 -2.14 -3.42 -20.00
C GLU A 365 -3.32 -3.89 -19.14
N PHE A 366 -4.23 -2.97 -18.85
CA PHE A 366 -5.51 -3.24 -18.23
C PHE A 366 -6.59 -3.09 -19.30
N ARG A 367 -7.23 -4.22 -19.64
CA ARG A 367 -8.16 -4.29 -20.77
C ARG A 367 -9.59 -4.50 -20.29
N LYS A 368 -10.51 -3.66 -20.81
CA LYS A 368 -11.96 -3.80 -20.63
C LYS A 368 -12.55 -4.70 -21.70
N TYR A 369 -13.48 -5.56 -21.29
CA TYR A 369 -14.26 -6.44 -22.14
C TYR A 369 -15.75 -6.25 -21.79
N VAL A 370 -16.53 -5.77 -22.76
CA VAL A 370 -18.00 -5.72 -22.65
C VAL A 370 -18.54 -7.02 -23.23
N LEU A 371 -19.27 -7.78 -22.42
CA LEU A 371 -19.76 -9.10 -22.79
C LEU A 371 -21.27 -9.04 -23.01
N PHE A 372 -21.73 -9.59 -24.12
CA PHE A 372 -23.13 -9.60 -24.52
C PHE A 372 -23.48 -10.93 -25.15
N ASP A 373 -24.75 -11.31 -25.06
CA ASP A 373 -25.27 -12.51 -25.69
C ASP A 373 -25.46 -12.25 -27.20
N GLY A 374 -25.22 -13.27 -28.04
CA GLY A 374 -25.42 -13.18 -29.49
C GLY A 374 -24.27 -12.51 -30.27
N LYS A 375 -24.57 -11.99 -31.48
CA LYS A 375 -23.58 -11.36 -32.36
C LYS A 375 -23.48 -9.87 -32.08
N MET A 376 -22.28 -9.30 -32.23
CA MET A 376 -22.03 -7.87 -32.01
C MET A 376 -22.90 -6.95 -32.87
N LYS A 377 -23.30 -7.40 -34.07
CA LYS A 377 -24.18 -6.63 -34.95
C LYS A 377 -25.57 -6.48 -34.31
N ASP A 378 -26.08 -7.56 -33.75
CA ASP A 378 -27.42 -7.63 -33.17
C ASP A 378 -27.46 -6.82 -31.86
N PHE A 379 -26.44 -6.98 -31.00
CA PHE A 379 -26.27 -6.16 -29.80
C PHE A 379 -26.24 -4.66 -30.10
N ARG A 380 -25.55 -4.23 -31.17
CA ARG A 380 -25.52 -2.81 -31.56
C ARG A 380 -26.86 -2.32 -32.10
N SER A 381 -27.60 -3.15 -32.84
CA SER A 381 -28.93 -2.77 -33.33
C SER A 381 -29.95 -2.63 -32.20
N GLU A 382 -29.75 -3.36 -31.09
CA GLU A 382 -30.55 -3.24 -29.87
C GLU A 382 -30.13 -2.07 -28.96
N GLY A 383 -29.19 -1.23 -29.42
CA GLY A 383 -28.70 -0.06 -28.67
C GLY A 383 -27.54 -0.35 -27.73
N GLY A 384 -26.98 -1.56 -27.75
CA GLY A 384 -25.84 -1.96 -26.94
C GLY A 384 -24.56 -1.17 -27.24
N ILE A 385 -23.96 -0.58 -26.20
CA ILE A 385 -22.75 0.23 -26.31
C ILE A 385 -21.52 -0.65 -26.00
N VAL A 386 -20.73 -0.94 -27.03
CA VAL A 386 -19.46 -1.68 -26.87
C VAL A 386 -18.31 -0.76 -26.49
N LYS A 387 -18.34 0.48 -26.97
CA LYS A 387 -17.34 1.53 -26.66
C LYS A 387 -18.03 2.88 -26.57
N THR A 388 -17.79 3.63 -25.49
CA THR A 388 -18.24 5.02 -25.37
C THR A 388 -17.45 5.93 -26.32
N ASP A 389 -17.94 7.13 -26.59
CA ASP A 389 -17.23 8.08 -27.46
C ASP A 389 -15.92 8.58 -26.82
N GLU A 390 -15.87 8.64 -25.49
CA GLU A 390 -14.66 8.91 -24.74
C GLU A 390 -13.63 7.79 -24.89
N GLU A 391 -14.04 6.52 -24.69
CA GLU A 391 -13.18 5.35 -24.90
C GLU A 391 -12.64 5.28 -26.34
N LYS A 392 -13.43 5.69 -27.34
CA LYS A 392 -12.98 5.79 -28.74
C LYS A 392 -11.90 6.86 -28.91
N ARG A 393 -12.05 8.04 -28.30
CA ARG A 393 -11.07 9.14 -28.36
C ARG A 393 -9.76 8.72 -27.70
N GLU A 394 -9.82 8.10 -26.53
CA GLU A 394 -8.63 7.61 -25.82
C GLU A 394 -7.85 6.56 -26.62
N MET A 395 -8.56 5.59 -27.19
CA MET A 395 -7.95 4.55 -28.03
C MET A 395 -7.30 5.13 -29.31
N ALA A 396 -7.89 6.18 -29.88
CA ALA A 396 -7.34 6.86 -31.05
C ALA A 396 -6.06 7.65 -30.72
N GLN A 397 -6.01 8.31 -29.55
CA GLN A 397 -4.81 9.04 -29.10
C GLN A 397 -3.62 8.11 -28.87
N LYS A 398 -3.83 6.90 -28.32
CA LYS A 398 -2.76 5.92 -28.05
C LYS A 398 -2.05 5.39 -29.30
N HIS A 399 -2.75 5.26 -30.43
CA HIS A 399 -2.12 4.90 -31.71
C HIS A 399 -1.06 5.92 -32.17
N ARG A 400 -1.16 7.17 -31.70
CA ARG A 400 -0.21 8.25 -32.02
C ARG A 400 1.11 8.13 -31.23
N PHE A 401 1.05 7.65 -29.98
CA PHE A 401 2.21 7.54 -29.08
C PHE A 401 3.10 6.31 -29.34
N LYS A 402 2.54 5.22 -29.90
CA LYS A 402 3.30 3.99 -30.23
C LYS A 402 4.39 4.21 -31.31
N LYS A 403 4.36 5.35 -32.02
CA LYS A 403 5.33 5.74 -33.06
C LYS A 403 6.63 6.35 -32.50
N ASN A 404 6.70 6.74 -31.22
CA ASN A 404 7.88 7.38 -30.61
C ASN A 404 8.58 6.43 -29.62
N ARG A 405 8.99 5.25 -30.10
CA ARG A 405 9.52 4.16 -29.27
C ARG A 405 10.97 4.35 -28.81
N GLU A 406 11.72 5.27 -29.43
CA GLU A 406 13.13 5.54 -29.13
C GLU A 406 13.35 6.19 -27.75
N PHE A 407 12.31 6.78 -27.14
CA PHE A 407 12.40 7.37 -25.79
C PHE A 407 12.34 6.33 -24.65
N LYS A 408 11.92 5.09 -24.93
CA LYS A 408 11.77 4.02 -23.91
C LYS A 408 13.09 3.44 -23.41
N GLN A 409 14.13 3.44 -24.24
CA GLN A 409 15.37 2.73 -23.94
C GLN A 409 16.15 3.32 -22.76
N ARG A 410 16.00 4.63 -22.49
CA ARG A 410 16.60 5.28 -21.31
C ARG A 410 15.89 4.94 -19.99
N LEU A 411 14.64 4.50 -20.02
CA LEU A 411 13.84 4.23 -18.82
C LEU A 411 14.14 2.86 -18.20
N GLU A 412 14.49 1.86 -19.04
CA GLU A 412 14.86 0.51 -18.58
C GLU A 412 16.21 0.50 -17.84
N GLU A 413 17.14 1.40 -18.18
CA GLU A 413 18.41 1.54 -17.46
C GLU A 413 18.21 2.14 -16.04
N GLU A 414 17.18 2.96 -15.85
CA GLU A 414 16.93 3.72 -14.61
C GLU A 414 16.16 2.92 -13.54
N GLU A 415 15.27 2.00 -13.90
CA GLU A 415 14.57 1.15 -12.91
C GLU A 415 15.52 0.22 -12.14
N SER A 416 16.65 -0.17 -12.74
CA SER A 416 17.71 -0.90 -12.04
C SER A 416 18.31 -0.10 -10.86
N ASN A 417 18.20 1.24 -10.88
CA ASN A 417 18.65 2.10 -9.80
C ASN A 417 17.57 2.33 -8.72
N GLU A 418 16.28 2.22 -9.04
CA GLU A 418 15.18 2.29 -8.07
C GLU A 418 14.98 0.97 -7.30
N GLU A 419 15.31 -0.19 -7.90
CA GLU A 419 15.34 -1.49 -7.21
C GLU A 419 16.43 -1.60 -6.12
N GLY A 420 17.27 -0.58 -5.99
CA GLY A 420 18.25 -0.43 -4.92
C GLY A 420 17.69 0.07 -3.58
N ASP A 421 16.43 -0.21 -3.23
CA ASP A 421 15.92 0.04 -1.87
C ASP A 421 16.72 -0.81 -0.87
N ILE A 422 17.53 -0.12 -0.07
CA ILE A 422 18.51 -0.61 0.91
C ILE A 422 17.91 -1.47 2.04
N ARG A 423 16.63 -1.85 1.95
CA ARG A 423 15.89 -2.58 2.99
C ARG A 423 15.81 -4.09 2.77
N SER A 424 16.42 -4.63 1.71
CA SER A 424 16.42 -6.08 1.43
C SER A 424 17.77 -6.78 1.64
N PHE A 425 18.76 -6.16 2.30
CA PHE A 425 20.00 -6.86 2.64
C PHE A 425 19.87 -7.67 3.95
N LYS A 426 19.73 -9.00 3.82
CA LYS A 426 20.09 -9.94 4.89
C LYS A 426 21.61 -9.84 5.12
N PHE A 427 22.03 -9.36 6.28
CA PHE A 427 23.42 -9.45 6.70
C PHE A 427 23.81 -10.93 6.87
N HIS A 428 24.71 -11.42 6.02
CA HIS A 428 25.52 -12.59 6.34
C HIS A 428 26.74 -12.08 7.10
N SER A 429 26.83 -12.44 8.38
CA SER A 429 28.03 -12.25 9.17
C SER A 429 29.16 -13.06 8.56
N PHE A 430 30.09 -12.41 7.86
CA PHE A 430 31.33 -13.03 7.42
C PHE A 430 32.27 -13.16 8.64
N PRO A 431 32.77 -14.36 8.98
CA PRO A 431 33.76 -14.51 10.04
C PRO A 431 35.09 -13.87 9.63
N ALA A 432 35.76 -13.26 10.62
CA ALA A 432 37.04 -12.59 10.44
C ALA A 432 38.11 -13.52 9.83
N PRO A 433 38.94 -13.06 8.88
CA PRO A 433 40.01 -13.86 8.31
C PRO A 433 41.27 -13.80 9.18
N GLY A 434 41.77 -14.96 9.60
CA GLY A 434 43.17 -15.11 10.01
C GLY A 434 43.42 -16.12 11.13
N THR A 435 43.63 -17.39 10.78
CA THR A 435 44.81 -18.21 11.15
C THR A 435 44.73 -19.53 10.39
N ARG A 436 45.75 -19.81 9.57
CA ARG A 436 45.90 -21.05 8.80
C ARG A 436 47.03 -21.88 9.42
N SER A 437 46.93 -23.20 9.20
CA SER A 437 47.89 -24.28 9.52
C SER A 437 47.58 -24.99 10.85
N GLN A 438 47.54 -26.32 10.97
CA GLN A 438 48.14 -27.40 10.18
C GLN A 438 47.25 -28.65 10.07
N ARG A 439 47.65 -29.49 9.11
CA ARG A 439 47.03 -30.68 8.54
C ARG A 439 46.93 -31.86 9.52
N ARG A 440 45.90 -32.70 9.36
CA ARG A 440 45.78 -34.06 9.92
C ARG A 440 45.71 -35.09 8.79
N PHE A 441 46.66 -36.01 8.78
CA PHE A 441 46.64 -37.42 8.35
C PHE A 441 47.72 -38.04 9.24
N GLY A 442 47.50 -39.05 10.07
CA GLY A 442 46.93 -40.36 9.83
C GLY A 442 47.99 -41.36 10.32
N ASP A 443 47.56 -42.36 11.10
CA ASP A 443 48.19 -43.68 11.33
C ASP A 443 48.54 -44.10 12.78
N ASP A 444 47.93 -45.24 13.08
CA ASP A 444 48.43 -46.44 13.76
C ASP A 444 48.44 -46.59 15.30
N ASP A 445 47.55 -47.51 15.69
CA ASP A 445 47.63 -48.44 16.81
C ASP A 445 49.05 -49.02 17.00
N PHE A 446 49.54 -49.10 18.25
CA PHE A 446 49.81 -50.37 18.96
C PHE A 446 50.54 -50.18 20.31
N LYS A 447 50.05 -50.90 21.32
CA LYS A 447 50.74 -51.56 22.45
C LYS A 447 51.88 -50.84 23.21
N GLY A 448 51.77 -50.81 24.54
CA GLY A 448 52.99 -50.78 25.38
C GLY A 448 52.85 -50.54 26.88
N ARG A 449 52.35 -51.55 27.61
CA ARG A 449 52.64 -51.91 29.01
C ARG A 449 53.49 -50.98 29.92
N ARG A 450 52.89 -50.69 31.08
CA ARG A 450 53.34 -50.90 32.48
C ARG A 450 54.64 -50.23 33.00
N ARG A 451 54.43 -49.51 34.12
CA ARG A 451 55.16 -49.46 35.42
C ARG A 451 55.30 -47.99 35.84
N GLY A 452 55.02 -47.55 37.06
CA GLY A 452 54.65 -48.19 38.31
C GLY A 452 54.82 -47.19 39.45
N GLY A 453 53.99 -47.33 40.49
CA GLY A 453 54.18 -46.89 41.88
C GLY A 453 54.20 -45.39 42.18
N ASP A 454 53.89 -44.92 43.38
CA ASP A 454 53.12 -45.40 44.53
C ASP A 454 52.98 -44.15 45.44
N ASP A 455 51.91 -44.10 46.23
CA ASP A 455 51.77 -43.43 47.54
C ASP A 455 52.08 -41.92 47.69
N PHE A 456 51.07 -41.13 48.10
CA PHE A 456 50.92 -40.73 49.52
C PHE A 456 49.59 -40.01 49.82
N LYS A 457 49.02 -40.36 50.99
CA LYS A 457 47.84 -39.77 51.65
C LYS A 457 48.18 -38.47 52.39
N SER A 458 47.22 -37.54 52.47
CA SER A 458 46.84 -36.77 53.68
C SER A 458 45.74 -35.75 53.29
N ARG A 459 44.46 -35.85 53.68
CA ARG A 459 43.78 -35.62 54.97
C ARG A 459 43.71 -34.16 55.46
N ARG A 460 42.45 -33.76 55.72
CA ARG A 460 41.89 -32.78 56.70
C ARG A 460 41.95 -31.30 56.34
N ASP A 461 40.99 -30.45 56.73
CA ASP A 461 39.66 -30.56 57.36
C ASP A 461 39.01 -29.15 57.19
N ASP A 462 37.68 -29.11 57.19
CA ASP A 462 36.74 -28.15 57.81
C ASP A 462 37.08 -26.65 57.91
N ASP A 463 36.15 -25.78 57.48
CA ASP A 463 35.21 -25.19 58.45
C ASP A 463 34.02 -24.45 57.82
N ASP A 464 32.89 -24.64 58.50
CA ASP A 464 31.55 -24.12 58.30
C ASP A 464 31.42 -22.63 58.68
N HIS A 465 30.49 -21.91 58.05
CA HIS A 465 29.42 -21.27 58.85
C HIS A 465 28.12 -20.98 58.08
N LYS A 466 27.04 -21.42 58.72
CA LYS A 466 25.62 -21.40 58.34
C LYS A 466 24.89 -20.17 58.89
N GLY A 467 23.81 -19.80 58.19
CA GLY A 467 22.51 -19.50 58.81
C GLY A 467 22.05 -18.03 58.73
N ARG A 468 20.76 -17.67 58.61
CA ARG A 468 19.44 -18.32 58.56
C ARG A 468 18.47 -17.28 57.96
N ARG A 469 17.63 -17.60 56.96
CA ARG A 469 16.16 -17.87 57.00
C ARG A 469 15.24 -16.90 57.78
N ARG A 470 14.28 -16.30 57.05
CA ARG A 470 12.78 -16.25 57.21
C ARG A 470 12.27 -15.06 56.35
N GLY A 471 11.16 -15.08 55.61
CA GLY A 471 9.94 -15.91 55.62
C GLY A 471 8.72 -15.01 55.82
N ASP A 472 7.92 -14.86 54.75
CA ASP A 472 6.46 -14.67 54.67
C ASP A 472 5.76 -13.27 54.71
N ASP A 473 4.95 -13.10 53.65
CA ASP A 473 3.54 -12.68 53.55
C ASP A 473 3.04 -11.20 53.55
N PHE A 474 2.55 -10.82 52.36
CA PHE A 474 1.16 -10.41 52.04
C PHE A 474 0.31 -9.65 53.09
N LYS A 475 -0.03 -8.37 52.78
CA LYS A 475 -1.41 -7.86 52.51
C LYS A 475 -1.53 -6.33 52.50
N ASN A 476 -2.44 -5.86 51.62
CA ASN A 476 -3.25 -4.61 51.66
C ASN A 476 -2.55 -3.28 51.33
N ARG A 477 -3.11 -2.30 50.59
CA ARG A 477 -4.47 -2.07 50.06
C ARG A 477 -4.49 -0.79 49.19
N ARG A 478 -5.55 -0.67 48.34
CA ARG A 478 -6.17 0.54 47.71
C ARG A 478 -5.48 1.08 46.44
N ARG A 479 -6.17 1.44 45.36
CA ARG A 479 -7.59 1.76 45.12
C ARG A 479 -7.89 1.54 43.62
N GLY A 480 -9.01 0.90 43.30
CA GLY A 480 -9.67 0.92 42.00
C GLY A 480 -11.15 1.23 42.27
N ASP A 481 -11.73 2.13 41.48
CA ASP A 481 -13.15 2.45 41.52
C ASP A 481 -13.78 1.97 40.19
N ASP A 482 -14.66 0.98 40.31
CA ASP A 482 -15.56 0.49 39.26
C ASP A 482 -16.86 1.31 39.25
N PHE A 483 -17.32 1.69 38.06
CA PHE A 483 -18.65 2.25 37.82
C PHE A 483 -19.54 1.17 37.18
N ARG A 484 -20.55 0.70 37.92
CA ARG A 484 -21.89 0.28 37.43
C ARG A 484 -22.75 -0.31 38.58
N GLY A 485 -23.95 0.25 38.77
CA GLY A 485 -24.96 -0.35 39.64
C GLY A 485 -26.24 0.48 39.79
N ARG A 486 -27.30 0.05 39.10
CA ARG A 486 -28.71 0.51 39.17
C ARG A 486 -29.33 0.42 40.58
N SER A 487 -30.29 1.29 40.88
CA SER A 487 -31.66 0.97 41.38
C SER A 487 -32.46 2.28 41.43
N ASP A 488 -33.64 2.47 40.81
CA ASP A 488 -34.95 1.80 40.85
C ASP A 488 -35.88 2.33 41.97
N ARG A 489 -37.14 2.61 41.60
CA ARG A 489 -38.33 3.19 42.31
C ARG A 489 -38.86 4.45 41.58
N GLY A 490 -40.11 4.56 41.15
CA GLY A 490 -41.25 3.65 41.17
C GLY A 490 -42.54 4.36 40.71
N ASN A 491 -43.36 3.61 39.96
CA ASN A 491 -44.83 3.49 40.05
C ASN A 491 -45.74 4.72 39.84
N ARG A 492 -46.56 4.68 38.78
CA ARG A 492 -48.00 5.00 38.83
C ARG A 492 -48.78 4.27 37.72
N ARG A 493 -49.82 3.55 38.16
CA ARG A 493 -50.85 2.82 37.39
C ARG A 493 -51.99 3.74 36.96
N GLY A 494 -52.72 3.31 35.92
CA GLY A 494 -54.12 3.64 35.61
C GLY A 494 -54.37 3.63 34.10
N SER A 495 -54.69 2.50 33.45
CA SER A 495 -56.03 1.87 33.24
C SER A 495 -56.99 2.68 32.38
N ASP A 496 -57.27 2.19 31.16
CA ASP A 496 -58.60 1.89 30.56
C ASP A 496 -58.43 1.66 29.04
N LYS A 497 -58.65 0.46 28.46
CA LYS A 497 -59.88 -0.28 28.10
C LYS A 497 -60.72 0.33 26.93
N PHE A 498 -61.08 -0.58 26.01
CA PHE A 498 -62.00 -0.50 24.85
C PHE A 498 -61.41 0.10 23.55
N GLY A 499 -61.61 -0.47 22.35
CA GLY A 499 -62.45 -1.59 21.93
C GLY A 499 -62.17 -1.99 20.46
N LYS A 500 -62.50 -3.25 20.15
CA LYS A 500 -62.55 -3.84 18.80
C LYS A 500 -63.82 -3.41 18.04
N ASN A 501 -63.70 -3.33 16.71
CA ASN A 501 -64.61 -3.79 15.64
C ASN A 501 -65.14 -2.78 14.60
N ARG A 502 -65.23 -3.33 13.36
CA ARG A 502 -65.95 -2.94 12.11
C ARG A 502 -65.15 -2.05 11.14
N ARG A 503 -64.77 -2.41 9.90
CA ARG A 503 -65.30 -3.24 8.77
C ARG A 503 -66.32 -2.49 7.88
N PHE A 504 -66.03 -2.47 6.57
CA PHE A 504 -66.75 -1.94 5.37
C PHE A 504 -66.73 -0.39 5.22
N GLU A 505 -66.62 0.22 4.03
CA GLU A 505 -67.00 -0.14 2.65
C GLU A 505 -66.31 0.80 1.63
N ASP A 506 -66.50 0.49 0.34
CA ASP A 506 -65.92 1.04 -0.90
C ASP A 506 -66.35 2.47 -1.32
N GLU A 507 -65.81 2.89 -2.48
CA GLU A 507 -66.17 4.03 -3.39
C GLU A 507 -65.56 5.39 -3.01
N ASP A 508 -64.83 6.14 -3.87
CA ASP A 508 -64.75 6.26 -5.35
C ASP A 508 -63.30 6.35 -5.88
#